data_AF-A0A7S1J567-F1
#
_entry.id   AF-A0A7S1J567-F1
#
_cell.length_a   1.000
_cell.length_b   1.000
_cell.length_c   1.000
_cell.angle_alpha   90.00
_cell.angle_beta   90.00
_cell.angle_gamma   90.00
#
_symmetry.space_group_name_H-M   'P 1'
#
loop_
_entity.id
_entity.type
_entity.pdbx_description
1 polymer ?
#
loop_
_entity_poly.entity_id
_entity_poly.type
_entity_poly.pdbx_seq_one_letter_code
_entity_poly.pdbx_strand_id
1 'polypeptide(L)'
;NAFEVGPRQVGLFEWGSLSSHSCRPNMDGAVCQSASGTDTGGVEWEFRALRGIQPGELLGWNYNLPELALACGTAVRQDEMLDRKGFLCRCERCGAADYLRSFRCPADGCVGYVVRETGARPGKERMVCQSCGEEAGERLGTGESEGWAGHF
;
A
#
# COMPACT_ATOMS: atom_id res chain seq x y z
N ASN A 1 -12.09 -9.19 -10.65
CA ASN A 1 -12.89 -7.96 -10.82
C ASN A 1 -14.30 -8.05 -10.22
N ALA A 2 -14.58 -9.02 -9.35
CA ALA A 2 -15.83 -9.05 -8.58
C ALA A 2 -15.69 -8.19 -7.31
N PHE A 3 -16.78 -7.52 -6.94
CA PHE A 3 -16.88 -6.65 -5.78
C PHE A 3 -18.06 -7.07 -4.92
N GLU A 4 -17.89 -7.06 -3.60
CA GLU A 4 -18.98 -7.31 -2.67
C GLU A 4 -19.96 -6.14 -2.70
N VAL A 5 -21.24 -6.43 -2.99
CA VAL A 5 -22.32 -5.44 -3.09
C VAL A 5 -23.35 -5.58 -1.96
N GLY A 6 -23.22 -6.63 -1.17
CA GLY A 6 -24.11 -6.96 -0.06
C GLY A 6 -23.74 -8.32 0.55
N PRO A 7 -24.45 -8.76 1.59
CA PRO A 7 -24.19 -10.05 2.23
C PRO A 7 -24.29 -11.19 1.22
N ARG A 8 -23.14 -11.82 0.90
CA ARG A 8 -23.03 -12.94 -0.05
C ARG A 8 -23.40 -12.59 -1.50
N GLN A 9 -23.41 -11.30 -1.85
CA GLN A 9 -23.67 -10.84 -3.21
C GLN A 9 -22.40 -10.21 -3.79
N VAL A 10 -22.11 -10.56 -5.04
CA VAL A 10 -21.00 -9.98 -5.80
C VAL A 10 -21.50 -9.34 -7.09
N GLY A 11 -20.98 -8.16 -7.38
CA GLY A 11 -21.24 -7.41 -8.61
C GLY A 11 -20.01 -7.36 -9.51
N LEU A 12 -20.26 -7.31 -10.82
CA LEU A 12 -19.27 -6.97 -11.83
C LEU A 12 -19.63 -5.62 -12.42
N PHE A 13 -18.71 -4.66 -12.29
CA PHE A 13 -18.89 -3.31 -12.77
C PHE A 13 -17.82 -3.05 -13.83
N GLU A 14 -18.22 -3.01 -15.10
CA GLU A 14 -17.30 -2.91 -16.23
C GLU A 14 -16.35 -1.71 -16.10
N TRP A 15 -16.90 -0.50 -15.97
CA TRP A 15 -16.11 0.73 -15.82
C TRP A 15 -15.32 0.76 -14.51
N GLY A 16 -15.93 0.32 -13.40
CA GLY A 16 -15.24 0.23 -12.11
C GLY A 16 -14.04 -0.71 -12.15
N SER A 17 -14.08 -1.77 -12.96
CA SER A 17 -12.99 -2.73 -13.11
C SER A 17 -11.76 -2.19 -13.84
N LEU A 18 -11.88 -1.05 -14.53
CA LEU A 18 -10.75 -0.40 -15.23
C LEU A 18 -9.93 0.51 -14.30
N SER A 19 -10.47 0.84 -13.13
CA SER A 19 -9.79 1.73 -12.18
C SER A 19 -8.64 1.00 -11.48
N SER A 20 -7.52 1.71 -11.27
CA SER A 20 -6.31 1.12 -10.67
C SER A 20 -6.38 1.08 -9.15
N HIS A 21 -5.57 0.21 -8.55
CA HIS A 21 -5.35 0.21 -7.10
C HIS A 21 -4.38 1.33 -6.70
N SER A 22 -4.63 1.99 -5.58
CA SER A 22 -3.65 2.81 -4.86
C SER A 22 -3.84 2.73 -3.35
N CYS A 23 -2.75 2.57 -2.59
CA CYS A 23 -2.76 2.71 -1.13
C CYS A 23 -2.85 4.17 -0.65
N ARG A 24 -2.76 5.13 -1.59
CA ARG A 24 -3.01 6.57 -1.41
C ARG A 24 -3.93 7.02 -2.57
N PRO A 25 -5.22 6.66 -2.51
CA PRO A 25 -6.13 6.85 -3.62
C PRO A 25 -6.46 8.32 -3.87
N ASN A 26 -6.88 8.65 -5.10
CA ASN A 26 -7.44 9.96 -5.45
C ASN A 26 -8.97 9.92 -5.57
N MET A 27 -9.56 8.73 -5.44
CA MET A 27 -11.00 8.52 -5.41
C MET A 27 -11.36 7.40 -4.43
N ASP A 28 -12.55 7.48 -3.87
CA ASP A 28 -13.17 6.45 -3.05
C ASP A 28 -14.34 5.82 -3.82
N GLY A 29 -14.67 4.56 -3.50
CA GLY A 29 -15.69 3.80 -4.21
C GLY A 29 -16.70 3.17 -3.26
N ALA A 30 -17.98 3.46 -3.44
CA ALA A 30 -19.07 2.92 -2.62
C ALA A 30 -20.19 2.34 -3.49
N VAL A 31 -20.66 1.14 -3.13
CA VAL A 31 -21.84 0.55 -3.76
C VAL A 31 -23.08 1.19 -3.16
N CYS A 32 -23.95 1.71 -4.02
CA CYS A 32 -25.19 2.38 -3.66
C CYS A 32 -26.37 1.69 -4.33
N GLN A 33 -27.57 1.87 -3.77
CA GLN A 33 -28.79 1.49 -4.50
C GLN A 33 -28.94 2.39 -5.71
N SER A 34 -29.29 1.80 -6.85
CA SER A 34 -29.48 2.56 -8.09
C SER A 34 -30.54 3.64 -7.90
N ALA A 35 -30.17 4.88 -8.19
CA ALA A 35 -31.09 6.01 -8.16
C ALA A 35 -31.95 6.10 -9.44
N SER A 36 -31.64 5.32 -10.47
CA SER A 36 -32.25 5.44 -11.80
C SER A 36 -33.68 4.91 -11.92
N GLY A 37 -34.32 4.50 -10.81
CA GLY A 37 -35.73 4.11 -10.78
C GLY A 37 -36.09 2.93 -11.69
N THR A 38 -35.10 2.18 -12.19
CA THR A 38 -35.35 0.96 -12.96
C THR A 38 -35.78 -0.12 -11.98
N ASP A 39 -36.97 -0.68 -12.21
CA ASP A 39 -37.71 -1.66 -11.37
C ASP A 39 -36.97 -2.97 -11.00
N THR A 40 -35.67 -3.07 -11.26
CA THR A 40 -34.86 -4.28 -11.09
C THR A 40 -34.07 -4.33 -9.79
N GLY A 41 -34.17 -3.33 -8.91
CA GLY A 41 -33.43 -3.35 -7.63
C GLY A 41 -31.91 -3.40 -7.81
N GLY A 42 -31.41 -2.81 -8.91
CA GLY A 42 -30.00 -2.79 -9.25
C GLY A 42 -29.15 -2.00 -8.25
N VAL A 43 -27.87 -2.35 -8.18
CA VAL A 43 -26.86 -1.61 -7.45
C VAL A 43 -25.96 -0.86 -8.42
N GLU A 44 -25.55 0.34 -8.04
CA GLU A 44 -24.57 1.15 -8.76
C GLU A 44 -23.29 1.22 -7.92
N TRP A 45 -22.16 1.37 -8.59
CA TRP A 45 -20.91 1.67 -7.89
C TRP A 45 -20.53 3.11 -8.17
N GLU A 46 -20.62 3.93 -7.13
CA GLU A 46 -20.30 5.34 -7.21
C GLU A 46 -18.83 5.57 -6.85
N PHE A 47 -18.11 6.32 -7.67
CA PHE A 47 -16.78 6.81 -7.36
C PHE A 47 -16.80 8.31 -7.07
N ARG A 48 -16.23 8.68 -5.92
CA ARG A 48 -16.12 10.08 -5.48
C ARG A 48 -14.66 10.50 -5.43
N ALA A 49 -14.35 11.64 -6.02
CA ALA A 49 -13.01 12.20 -5.92
C ALA A 49 -12.70 12.60 -4.46
N LEU A 50 -11.54 12.18 -3.95
CA LEU A 50 -11.05 12.54 -2.61
C LEU A 50 -10.29 13.87 -2.60
N ARG A 51 -9.89 14.34 -3.78
CA ARG A 51 -9.17 15.60 -4.03
C ARG A 51 -9.39 16.05 -5.47
N GLY A 52 -8.86 17.22 -5.83
CA GLY A 52 -8.75 17.61 -7.24
C GLY A 52 -7.96 16.57 -8.04
N ILE A 53 -8.49 16.18 -9.21
CA ILE A 53 -7.89 15.25 -10.16
C ILE A 53 -7.65 16.00 -11.45
N GLN A 54 -6.42 15.98 -11.95
CA GLN A 54 -6.05 16.68 -13.18
C GLN A 54 -6.43 15.86 -14.42
N PRO A 55 -6.72 16.50 -15.57
CA PRO A 55 -6.91 15.78 -16.83
C PRO A 55 -5.70 14.88 -17.16
N GLY A 56 -5.97 13.61 -17.48
CA GLY A 56 -4.94 12.60 -17.77
C GLY A 56 -4.31 11.94 -16.54
N GLU A 57 -4.67 12.36 -15.33
CA GLU A 57 -4.24 11.69 -14.11
C GLU A 57 -4.88 10.29 -13.98
N LEU A 58 -4.10 9.30 -13.57
CA LEU A 58 -4.60 7.94 -13.37
C LEU A 58 -5.58 7.89 -12.19
N LEU A 59 -6.77 7.37 -12.44
CA LEU A 59 -7.78 7.14 -11.42
C LEU A 59 -7.42 5.90 -10.57
N GLY A 60 -7.29 6.10 -9.26
CA GLY A 60 -6.87 5.08 -8.33
C GLY A 60 -7.70 5.08 -7.05
N TRP A 61 -8.22 3.91 -6.68
CA TRP A 61 -8.95 3.70 -5.42
C TRP A 61 -8.31 2.57 -4.62
N ASN A 62 -8.69 2.44 -3.34
CA ASN A 62 -8.21 1.35 -2.51
C ASN A 62 -9.03 0.10 -2.77
N TYR A 63 -8.42 -1.04 -3.13
CA TYR A 63 -9.14 -2.29 -3.42
C TYR A 63 -9.63 -3.01 -2.14
N ASN A 64 -10.19 -2.24 -1.20
CA ASN A 64 -10.63 -2.68 0.11
C ASN A 64 -9.57 -3.52 0.83
N LEU A 65 -8.32 -3.03 0.84
CA LEU A 65 -7.31 -3.56 1.73
C LEU A 65 -7.83 -3.45 3.17
N PRO A 66 -7.61 -4.47 4.02
CA PRO A 66 -7.97 -4.39 5.43
C PRO A 66 -7.37 -3.13 6.07
N GLU A 67 -8.12 -2.49 6.98
CA GLU A 67 -7.62 -1.32 7.72
C GLU A 67 -6.30 -1.63 8.43
N LEU A 68 -6.16 -2.85 8.96
CA LEU A 68 -4.92 -3.32 9.56
C LEU A 68 -3.75 -3.27 8.57
N ALA A 69 -3.94 -3.76 7.34
CA ALA A 69 -2.92 -3.68 6.31
C ALA A 69 -2.56 -2.23 5.97
N LEU A 70 -3.54 -1.33 5.97
CA LEU A 70 -3.31 0.11 5.77
C LEU A 70 -2.59 0.78 6.95
N ALA A 71 -2.71 0.26 8.17
CA ALA A 71 -1.96 0.69 9.34
C ALA A 71 -0.55 0.08 9.42
N CYS A 72 -0.26 -0.95 8.61
CA CYS A 72 1.04 -1.62 8.55
C CYS A 72 1.98 -1.07 7.47
N GLY A 73 3.22 -1.57 7.49
CA GLY A 73 4.27 -1.23 6.53
C GLY A 73 3.99 -1.68 5.08
N THR A 74 4.84 -1.25 4.16
CA THR A 74 4.73 -1.50 2.72
C THR A 74 4.73 -2.99 2.37
N ALA A 75 5.52 -3.80 3.08
CA ALA A 75 5.58 -5.25 2.84
C ALA A 75 4.21 -5.92 3.04
N VAL A 76 3.52 -5.63 4.16
CA VAL A 76 2.19 -6.18 4.47
C VAL A 76 1.16 -5.80 3.40
N ARG A 77 1.15 -4.53 2.97
CA ARG A 77 0.23 -4.10 1.89
C ARG A 77 0.51 -4.78 0.57
N GLN A 78 1.78 -5.03 0.24
CA GLN A 78 2.17 -5.69 -0.99
C GLN A 78 1.82 -7.18 -0.98
N ASP A 79 2.00 -7.84 0.17
CA ASP A 79 1.63 -9.23 0.39
C ASP A 79 0.12 -9.43 0.23
N GLU A 80 -0.69 -8.60 0.91
CA GLU A 80 -2.14 -8.59 0.78
C GLU A 80 -2.62 -8.36 -0.67
N MET A 81 -1.94 -7.47 -1.41
CA MET A 81 -2.28 -7.22 -2.81
C MET A 81 -1.86 -8.37 -3.72
N LEU A 82 -0.73 -9.02 -3.42
CA LEU A 82 -0.26 -10.18 -4.15
C LEU A 82 -1.22 -11.35 -3.96
N ASP A 83 -1.64 -11.62 -2.72
CA ASP A 83 -2.57 -12.70 -2.39
C ASP A 83 -3.96 -12.47 -2.98
N ARG A 84 -4.49 -11.25 -2.85
CA ARG A 84 -5.88 -10.97 -3.25
C ARG A 84 -6.04 -10.67 -4.74
N LYS A 85 -4.98 -10.17 -5.40
CA LYS A 85 -5.07 -9.61 -6.77
C LYS A 85 -3.90 -9.99 -7.68
N GLY A 86 -2.89 -10.70 -7.19
CA GLY A 86 -1.81 -11.24 -8.01
C GLY A 86 -0.77 -10.21 -8.46
N PHE A 87 -0.62 -9.07 -7.78
CA PHE A 87 0.40 -8.09 -8.13
C PHE A 87 1.02 -7.37 -6.93
N LEU A 88 2.27 -6.91 -7.11
CA LEU A 88 2.97 -6.08 -6.13
C LEU A 88 2.63 -4.60 -6.33
N CYS A 89 1.98 -3.97 -5.35
CA CYS A 89 1.65 -2.56 -5.42
C CYS A 89 2.89 -1.65 -5.45
N ARG A 90 2.93 -0.74 -6.43
CA ARG A 90 3.98 0.28 -6.63
C ARG A 90 3.45 1.71 -6.64
N CYS A 91 2.30 1.95 -6.01
CA CYS A 91 1.77 3.31 -5.86
C CYS A 91 2.75 4.21 -5.10
N GLU A 92 2.56 5.53 -5.15
CA GLU A 92 3.41 6.53 -4.47
C GLU A 92 3.74 6.13 -3.02
N ARG A 93 2.73 5.69 -2.25
CA ARG A 93 2.92 5.25 -0.86
C ARG A 93 3.80 3.99 -0.72
N CYS A 94 3.68 3.02 -1.63
CA CYS A 94 4.50 1.80 -1.61
C CYS A 94 5.89 2.01 -2.25
N GLY A 95 6.07 3.05 -3.06
CA GLY A 95 7.36 3.49 -3.57
C GLY A 95 8.14 4.38 -2.60
N ALA A 96 7.44 5.03 -1.68
CA ALA A 96 8.00 5.90 -0.65
C ALA A 96 8.68 5.12 0.50
N ALA A 97 9.41 5.86 1.34
CA ALA A 97 10.10 5.30 2.50
C ALA A 97 9.06 4.78 3.51
N ASP A 98 9.32 3.58 4.04
CA ASP A 98 8.42 2.94 5.00
C ASP A 98 8.79 3.31 6.44
N TYR A 99 8.16 4.35 6.96
CA TYR A 99 8.38 4.82 8.33
C TYR A 99 7.71 3.95 9.40
N LEU A 100 6.73 3.12 9.03
CA LEU A 100 6.02 2.26 9.98
C LEU A 100 6.88 1.07 10.45
N ARG A 101 7.96 0.78 9.72
CA ARG A 101 8.99 -0.21 10.08
C ARG A 101 10.35 0.45 10.34
N SER A 102 10.33 1.72 10.73
CA SER A 102 11.56 2.44 11.06
C SER A 102 12.05 2.08 12.46
N PHE A 103 13.36 2.18 12.67
CA PHE A 103 13.99 2.05 13.97
C PHE A 103 15.09 3.10 14.12
N ARG A 104 15.49 3.38 15.37
CA ARG A 104 16.49 4.40 15.66
C ARG A 104 17.85 4.01 15.07
N CYS A 105 18.56 4.97 14.50
CA CYS A 105 19.92 4.76 14.00
C CYS A 105 20.86 4.35 15.15
N PRO A 106 21.68 3.30 14.97
CA PRO A 106 22.63 2.85 16.00
C PRO A 106 23.92 3.69 16.02
N ALA A 107 24.12 4.58 15.04
CA ALA A 107 25.29 5.43 14.96
C ALA A 107 25.40 6.34 16.19
N ASP A 108 26.59 6.41 16.78
CA ASP A 108 26.82 7.26 17.95
C ASP A 108 26.57 8.74 17.62
N GLY A 109 25.85 9.42 18.51
CA GLY A 109 25.40 10.80 18.31
C GLY A 109 24.34 11.01 17.23
N CYS A 110 23.90 9.98 16.49
CA CYS A 110 22.85 10.13 15.48
C CYS A 110 21.45 10.09 16.10
N VAL A 111 20.62 11.06 15.74
CA VAL A 111 19.20 11.14 16.15
C VAL A 111 18.23 10.68 15.06
N GLY A 112 18.77 10.13 13.96
CA GLY A 112 17.98 9.70 12.81
C GLY A 112 17.32 8.34 12.97
N TYR A 113 16.54 7.98 11.95
CA TYR A 113 15.87 6.68 11.84
C TYR A 113 16.32 5.96 10.58
N VAL A 114 16.51 4.65 10.69
CA VAL A 114 16.73 3.76 9.56
C VAL A 114 15.38 3.39 8.97
N VAL A 115 15.26 3.55 7.65
CA VAL A 115 14.08 3.18 6.87
C VAL A 115 14.50 2.43 5.63
N ARG A 116 13.55 1.71 5.02
CA ARG A 116 13.75 1.12 3.70
C ARG A 116 13.98 2.21 2.66
N GLU A 117 15.05 2.08 1.89
CA GLU A 117 15.38 2.96 0.77
C GLU A 117 14.27 2.96 -0.29
N THR A 118 13.97 4.14 -0.81
CA THR A 118 12.97 4.35 -1.86
C THR A 118 13.49 3.86 -3.20
N GLY A 119 12.60 3.28 -4.02
CA GLY A 119 12.96 2.86 -5.39
C GLY A 119 13.88 1.64 -5.51
N ALA A 120 14.31 1.02 -4.40
CA ALA A 120 15.07 -0.21 -4.43
C ALA A 120 14.30 -1.34 -5.15
N ARG A 121 15.00 -2.07 -6.03
CA ARG A 121 14.43 -3.24 -6.71
C ARG A 121 14.15 -4.35 -5.68
N PRO A 122 13.13 -5.21 -5.91
CA PRO A 122 12.91 -6.39 -5.09
C PRO A 122 14.21 -7.19 -4.91
N GLY A 123 14.49 -7.60 -3.67
CA GLY A 123 15.72 -8.35 -3.32
C GLY A 123 17.00 -7.51 -3.27
N LYS A 124 16.94 -6.20 -3.49
CA LYS A 124 18.06 -5.25 -3.33
C LYS A 124 17.71 -4.12 -2.38
N GLU A 125 16.89 -4.43 -1.39
CA GLU A 125 16.34 -3.44 -0.47
C GLU A 125 17.41 -3.06 0.54
N ARG A 126 17.74 -1.76 0.57
CA ARG A 126 18.71 -1.20 1.51
C ARG A 126 17.96 -0.52 2.64
N MET A 127 18.50 -0.62 3.84
CA MET A 127 17.95 0.03 5.03
C MET A 127 18.92 1.13 5.41
N VAL A 128 18.54 2.39 5.20
CA VAL A 128 19.44 3.55 5.31
C VAL A 128 18.91 4.55 6.33
N CYS A 129 19.82 5.12 7.12
CA CYS A 129 19.47 6.23 8.00
C CYS A 129 19.20 7.49 7.19
N GLN A 130 18.04 8.13 7.41
CA GLN A 130 17.68 9.38 6.71
C GLN A 130 18.48 10.60 7.19
N SER A 131 19.25 10.50 8.27
CA SER A 131 20.04 11.62 8.83
C SER A 131 21.53 11.50 8.54
N CYS A 132 22.15 10.36 8.84
CA CYS A 132 23.59 10.16 8.61
C CYS A 132 23.93 9.36 7.34
N GLY A 133 22.94 8.74 6.68
CA GLY A 133 23.13 7.95 5.47
C GLY A 133 23.71 6.55 5.66
N GLU A 134 24.05 6.16 6.90
CA GLU A 134 24.59 4.82 7.18
C GLU A 134 23.58 3.70 6.90
N GLU A 135 24.09 2.59 6.37
CA GLU A 135 23.30 1.38 6.13
C GLU A 135 23.18 0.53 7.40
N ALA A 136 21.98 0.04 7.68
CA ALA A 136 21.78 -0.97 8.71
C ALA A 136 22.38 -2.30 8.25
N GLY A 137 23.60 -2.55 8.69
CA GLY A 137 24.40 -3.74 8.41
C GLY A 137 25.90 -3.50 8.56
N GLU A 138 26.37 -2.29 8.29
CA GLU A 138 27.82 -1.98 8.27
C GLU A 138 28.46 -1.75 9.65
N ARG A 139 27.66 -1.60 10.71
CA ARG A 139 28.15 -1.42 12.10
C ARG A 139 27.92 -2.61 13.05
N LEU A 140 27.31 -3.70 12.59
CA LEU A 140 26.97 -4.85 13.43
C LEU A 140 27.88 -6.08 13.17
N GLY A 141 29.16 -5.89 12.85
CA GLY A 141 30.00 -6.99 12.37
C GLY A 141 31.50 -6.86 12.51
N THR A 142 32.03 -6.39 13.64
CA THR A 142 33.37 -6.82 14.12
C THR A 142 33.29 -7.61 15.43
N GLY A 143 32.10 -8.07 15.82
CA GLY A 143 31.90 -8.90 17.00
C GLY A 143 30.79 -9.91 16.71
N GLU A 144 31.23 -11.14 16.47
CA GLU A 144 30.50 -12.41 16.59
C GLU A 144 29.09 -12.52 15.97
N SER A 145 29.02 -13.44 15.02
CA SER A 145 27.81 -13.95 14.40
C SER A 145 26.84 -14.52 15.43
N GLU A 146 25.83 -13.73 15.82
CA GLU A 146 24.52 -14.27 16.14
C GLU A 146 23.55 -13.82 15.06
N GLY A 147 23.15 -14.80 14.24
CA GLY A 147 22.19 -14.59 13.16
C GLY A 147 20.94 -13.90 13.71
N TRP A 148 20.53 -12.83 13.02
CA TRP A 148 19.21 -12.27 13.20
C TRP A 148 18.19 -13.29 12.65
N ALA A 149 17.83 -14.27 13.47
CA ALA A 149 16.58 -15.00 13.35
C ALA A 149 15.46 -14.06 13.81
N GLY A 150 15.22 -13.01 13.01
CA GLY A 150 14.09 -12.12 13.20
C GLY A 150 12.84 -12.85 12.73
N HIS A 151 12.12 -13.44 13.67
CA HIS A 151 10.70 -13.75 13.50
C HIS A 151 9.96 -12.49 13.04
N PHE A 152 9.58 -12.48 11.75
CA PHE A 152 8.47 -11.73 11.20
C PHE A 152 7.84 -12.57 10.10
#